data_AF-A0A8B6CLP7-F1
#
_entry.id   AF-A0A8B6CLP7-F1
#
_cell.length_a   1.000
_cell.length_b   1.000
_cell.length_c   1.000
_cell.angle_alpha   90.00
_cell.angle_beta   90.00
_cell.angle_gamma   90.00
#
_symmetry.space_group_name_H-M   'P 1'
#
loop_
_entity.id
_entity.type
_entity.pdbx_description
1 polymer ?
#
loop_
_entity_poly.entity_id
_entity_poly.type
_entity_poly.pdbx_seq_one_letter_code
_entity_poly.pdbx_strand_id
1 'polypeptide(L)'
;MGLVIRLFTLVAILVAVFAVIFTVDIFKPYRQKIIDVIPDSIRNSVISISDVKRMKSGKVYTKEELSKYKGENGSPVYLAVLGHVFDVTKGKKHYGPGGGYEFFAGRDGTRGYVTGEFNDKGLIEDISGFTLSQIHSVNHWLQFYMKDYTFKGYLLGNYFDEHGNPSEAKLEFDRKLVFANKAEDEKKADIVMFPPCNSQFKAGQGKTLWCSNFSGGIQREWVGVPRQYFRPGETHARCACVKNIGPPSDQPDTKNHKNNGDLDNPGMKLYEGCDPNVDSCYFPEK
;
A
#
# COMPACT_ATOMS: atom_id res chain seq x y z
N MET A 1 -16.24 -37.60 6.61
CA MET A 1 -14.84 -38.00 6.89
C MET A 1 -14.04 -38.26 5.61
N GLY A 2 -14.52 -39.07 4.66
CA GLY A 2 -13.76 -39.40 3.43
C GLY A 2 -13.44 -38.22 2.49
N LEU A 3 -14.32 -37.22 2.37
CA LEU A 3 -14.08 -36.05 1.51
C LEU A 3 -12.94 -35.16 2.05
N VAL A 4 -12.88 -34.98 3.37
CA VAL A 4 -11.85 -34.19 4.04
C VAL A 4 -10.49 -34.87 3.88
N ILE A 5 -10.43 -36.19 4.09
CA ILE A 5 -9.19 -36.97 3.91
C ILE A 5 -8.70 -36.91 2.46
N ARG A 6 -9.61 -36.96 1.47
CA ARG A 6 -9.28 -36.82 0.04
C ARG A 6 -8.75 -35.43 -0.30
N LEU A 7 -9.33 -34.38 0.29
CA LEU A 7 -8.84 -33.02 0.12
C LEU A 7 -7.43 -32.83 0.71
N PHE A 8 -7.20 -33.34 1.93
CA PHE A 8 -5.88 -33.28 2.58
C PHE A 8 -4.82 -34.04 1.80
N THR A 9 -5.16 -35.24 1.29
CA THR A 9 -4.22 -36.03 0.47
C THR A 9 -3.91 -35.34 -0.86
N LEU A 10 -4.91 -34.75 -1.53
CA LEU A 10 -4.67 -33.97 -2.75
C LEU A 10 -3.78 -32.75 -2.50
N VAL A 11 -4.02 -32.00 -1.42
CA VAL A 11 -3.19 -30.86 -1.05
C VAL A 11 -1.76 -31.30 -0.72
N ALA A 12 -1.59 -32.39 0.03
CA ALA A 12 -0.26 -32.92 0.36
C ALA A 12 0.52 -33.36 -0.88
N ILE A 13 -0.15 -33.99 -1.85
CA ILE A 13 0.45 -34.38 -3.14
C ILE A 13 0.87 -33.15 -3.93
N LEU A 14 0.01 -32.12 -4.01
CA LEU A 14 0.32 -30.88 -4.71
C LEU A 14 1.54 -30.17 -4.09
N VAL A 15 1.62 -30.12 -2.75
CA VAL A 15 2.77 -29.55 -2.04
C VAL A 15 4.04 -30.35 -2.29
N ALA A 16 3.96 -31.69 -2.29
CA ALA A 16 5.12 -32.55 -2.55
C ALA A 16 5.63 -32.40 -4.00
N VAL A 17 4.73 -32.37 -4.98
CA VAL A 17 5.07 -32.14 -6.40
C VAL A 17 5.70 -30.77 -6.57
N PHE A 18 5.14 -29.74 -5.94
CA PHE A 18 5.72 -28.40 -5.95
C PHE A 18 7.12 -28.38 -5.32
N ALA A 19 7.30 -29.03 -4.16
CA ALA A 19 8.60 -29.13 -3.52
C ALA A 19 9.64 -29.81 -4.42
N VAL A 20 9.28 -30.86 -5.16
CA VAL A 20 10.17 -31.55 -6.11
C VAL A 20 10.55 -30.64 -7.28
N ILE A 21 9.59 -29.93 -7.87
CA ILE A 21 9.83 -28.98 -8.98
C ILE A 21 10.82 -27.88 -8.57
N PHE A 22 10.71 -27.40 -7.32
CA PHE A 22 11.54 -26.31 -6.81
C PHE A 22 12.86 -26.76 -6.17
N THR A 23 13.06 -28.05 -5.88
CA THR A 23 14.31 -28.57 -5.32
C THR A 23 15.18 -29.31 -6.34
N VAL A 24 14.61 -29.96 -7.36
CA VAL A 24 15.38 -30.76 -8.34
C VAL A 24 15.87 -29.90 -9.52
N ASP A 25 17.17 -29.95 -9.81
CA ASP A 25 17.84 -29.09 -10.80
C ASP A 25 17.34 -29.27 -12.24
N ILE A 26 16.78 -30.43 -12.58
CA ILE A 26 16.25 -30.72 -13.92
C ILE A 26 15.11 -29.77 -14.32
N PHE A 27 14.39 -29.22 -13.33
CA PHE A 27 13.27 -28.31 -13.54
C PHE A 27 13.68 -26.83 -13.52
N LYS A 28 14.97 -26.53 -13.27
CA LYS A 28 15.50 -25.16 -13.28
C LYS A 28 15.06 -24.31 -14.48
N PRO A 29 15.03 -24.79 -15.75
CA PRO A 29 14.55 -24.00 -16.89
C PRO A 29 13.03 -23.78 -16.92
N TYR A 30 12.24 -24.61 -16.21
CA TYR A 30 10.78 -24.51 -16.14
C TYR A 30 10.29 -23.70 -14.94
N ARG A 31 11.10 -23.57 -13.88
CA ARG A 31 10.78 -22.75 -12.69
C ARG A 31 10.42 -21.32 -13.06
N GLN A 32 11.15 -20.73 -14.01
CA GLN A 32 10.90 -19.35 -14.42
C GLN A 32 9.51 -19.17 -15.04
N LYS A 33 9.09 -20.09 -15.92
CA LYS A 33 7.75 -20.07 -16.53
C LYS A 33 6.64 -20.30 -15.52
N ILE A 34 6.87 -21.12 -14.47
CA ILE A 34 5.89 -21.32 -13.39
C ILE A 34 5.76 -20.07 -12.55
N ILE A 35 6.88 -19.40 -12.23
CA ILE A 35 6.88 -18.11 -11.53
C ILE A 35 6.12 -17.05 -12.33
N ASP A 36 6.16 -17.09 -13.67
CA ASP A 36 5.42 -16.20 -14.59
C ASP A 36 3.90 -16.43 -14.65
N VAL A 37 3.42 -17.57 -14.18
CA VAL A 37 1.98 -17.88 -14.10
C VAL A 37 1.39 -17.52 -12.73
N ILE A 38 2.24 -17.30 -11.73
CA ILE A 38 1.82 -16.81 -10.42
C ILE A 38 1.39 -15.34 -10.56
N PRO A 39 0.15 -14.97 -10.18
CA PRO A 39 -0.29 -13.58 -10.22
C PRO A 39 0.67 -12.65 -9.47
N ASP A 40 0.89 -11.45 -9.98
CA ASP A 40 1.83 -10.49 -9.38
C ASP A 40 1.49 -10.17 -7.92
N SER A 41 0.22 -10.28 -7.52
CA SER A 41 -0.23 -10.17 -6.13
C SER A 41 0.37 -11.24 -5.21
N ILE A 42 0.54 -12.47 -5.71
CA ILE A 42 1.20 -13.55 -4.98
C ILE A 42 2.70 -13.40 -5.10
N ARG A 43 3.24 -13.15 -6.30
CA ARG A 43 4.69 -12.98 -6.53
C ARG A 43 5.30 -11.88 -5.65
N ASN A 44 4.62 -10.74 -5.51
CA ASN A 44 5.07 -9.63 -4.67
C ASN A 44 4.86 -9.88 -3.16
N SER A 45 4.07 -10.90 -2.81
CA SER A 45 3.90 -11.36 -1.42
C SER A 45 4.88 -12.47 -1.04
N VAL A 46 5.49 -13.15 -2.01
CA VAL A 46 6.50 -14.19 -1.75
C VAL A 46 7.84 -13.49 -1.50
N ILE A 47 8.07 -13.15 -0.24
CA ILE A 47 9.41 -12.88 0.30
C ILE A 47 10.33 -14.01 -0.18
N SER A 48 11.42 -13.70 -0.89
CA SER A 48 12.36 -14.72 -1.35
C SER A 48 12.81 -15.58 -0.16
N ILE A 49 13.03 -16.88 -0.37
CA ILE A 49 13.57 -17.77 0.65
C ILE A 49 14.89 -17.20 1.25
N SER A 50 15.67 -16.47 0.45
CA SER A 50 16.85 -15.73 0.92
C SER A 50 16.51 -14.60 1.89
N ASP A 51 15.42 -13.88 1.64
CA ASP A 51 14.95 -12.78 2.48
C ASP A 51 14.32 -13.31 3.77
N VAL A 52 13.54 -14.40 3.70
CA VAL A 52 13.02 -15.11 4.89
C VAL A 52 14.17 -15.63 5.76
N LYS A 53 15.22 -16.19 5.15
CA LYS A 53 16.40 -16.67 5.87
C LYS A 53 17.19 -15.53 6.51
N ARG A 54 17.35 -14.40 5.82
CA ARG A 54 18.01 -13.19 6.34
C ARG A 54 17.22 -12.55 7.49
N MET A 55 15.89 -12.57 7.42
CA MET A 55 15.01 -12.12 8.49
C MET A 55 15.12 -13.04 9.72
N LYS A 56 15.23 -14.37 9.56
CA LYS A 56 15.38 -15.29 10.71
C LYS A 56 16.69 -15.19 11.49
N SER A 57 17.74 -14.54 10.98
CA SER A 57 19.06 -14.49 11.62
C SER A 57 19.53 -13.09 12.01
N GLY A 58 18.61 -12.14 12.17
CA GLY A 58 18.91 -10.76 12.54
C GLY A 58 19.34 -10.61 14.01
N LYS A 59 20.27 -9.69 14.30
CA LYS A 59 20.61 -9.32 15.69
C LYS A 59 19.40 -8.64 16.34
N VAL A 60 19.12 -8.95 17.60
CA VAL A 60 18.18 -8.15 18.41
C VAL A 60 18.95 -7.00 19.06
N TYR A 61 18.46 -5.77 18.88
CA TYR A 61 19.00 -4.55 19.44
C TYR A 61 18.10 -4.08 20.57
N THR A 62 18.69 -3.65 21.69
CA THR A 62 17.99 -2.83 22.68
C THR A 62 17.84 -1.39 22.18
N LYS A 63 16.96 -0.60 22.79
CA LYS A 63 16.80 0.84 22.47
C LYS A 63 18.10 1.59 22.74
N GLU A 64 18.77 1.25 23.82
CA GLU A 64 20.04 1.82 24.24
C GLU A 64 21.15 1.50 23.23
N GLU A 65 21.20 0.27 22.72
CA GLU A 65 22.13 -0.08 21.64
C GLU A 65 21.81 0.64 20.34
N LEU A 66 20.55 0.64 19.90
CA LEU A 66 20.15 1.31 18.66
C LEU A 66 20.46 2.81 18.70
N SER A 67 20.28 3.45 19.86
CA SER A 67 20.55 4.89 20.08
C SER A 67 21.99 5.34 19.80
N LYS A 68 22.95 4.40 19.73
CA LYS A 68 24.36 4.68 19.44
C LYS A 68 24.65 4.85 17.95
N TYR A 69 23.74 4.42 17.08
CA TYR A 69 23.93 4.43 15.63
C TYR A 69 23.32 5.68 14.98
N LYS A 70 23.86 6.85 15.33
CA LYS A 70 23.37 8.16 14.88
C LYS A 70 24.21 8.81 13.79
N GLY A 71 25.33 8.21 13.38
CA GLY A 71 26.23 8.83 12.41
C GLY A 71 27.31 9.73 13.01
N GLU A 72 27.21 10.01 14.32
CA GLU A 72 28.17 10.81 15.08
C GLU A 72 29.53 10.11 15.17
N ASN A 73 30.62 10.87 15.15
CA ASN A 73 32.00 10.37 15.30
C ASN A 73 32.35 9.21 14.35
N GLY A 74 31.77 9.20 13.15
CA GLY A 74 32.00 8.17 12.15
C GLY A 74 31.20 6.87 12.35
N SER A 75 30.31 6.80 13.36
CA SER A 75 29.40 5.66 13.52
C SER A 75 28.48 5.48 12.29
N PRO A 76 28.00 4.25 12.06
CA PRO A 76 26.89 4.01 11.11
C PRO A 76 25.61 4.72 11.57
N VAL A 77 24.65 4.90 10.65
CA VAL A 77 23.32 5.43 10.96
C VAL A 77 22.31 4.31 10.82
N TYR A 78 21.70 3.89 11.93
CA TYR A 78 20.63 2.88 11.93
C TYR A 78 19.31 3.51 12.33
N LEU A 79 18.19 2.94 11.88
CA LEU A 79 16.85 3.29 12.32
C LEU A 79 15.96 2.05 12.32
N ALA A 80 14.81 2.11 12.99
CA ALA A 80 13.83 1.05 12.97
C ALA A 80 12.48 1.49 12.37
N VAL A 81 11.85 0.57 11.64
CA VAL A 81 10.48 0.67 11.14
C VAL A 81 9.78 -0.65 11.43
N LEU A 82 8.66 -0.58 12.14
CA LEU A 82 7.92 -1.71 12.66
C LEU A 82 8.84 -2.72 13.36
N GLY A 83 9.76 -2.23 14.20
CA GLY A 83 10.76 -3.03 14.90
C GLY A 83 11.84 -3.66 14.02
N HIS A 84 11.85 -3.46 12.69
CA HIS A 84 12.93 -3.93 11.82
C HIS A 84 14.02 -2.87 11.75
N VAL A 85 15.26 -3.23 12.09
CA VAL A 85 16.42 -2.34 12.12
C VAL A 85 17.13 -2.35 10.77
N PHE A 86 17.35 -1.17 10.22
CA PHE A 86 18.02 -0.96 8.93
C PHE A 86 19.27 -0.10 9.09
N ASP A 87 20.32 -0.48 8.37
CA ASP A 87 21.49 0.35 8.15
C ASP A 87 21.23 1.33 7.01
N VAL A 88 21.06 2.59 7.39
CA VAL A 88 20.79 3.71 6.49
C VAL A 88 22.02 4.59 6.26
N THR A 89 23.22 4.07 6.54
CA THR A 89 24.49 4.80 6.37
C THR A 89 24.70 5.27 4.93
N LYS A 90 24.21 4.53 3.92
CA LYS A 90 24.23 4.99 2.51
C LYS A 90 23.49 6.31 2.30
N GLY A 91 22.51 6.60 3.16
CA GLY A 91 21.70 7.81 3.20
C GLY A 91 22.15 8.79 4.28
N LYS A 92 23.41 8.75 4.75
CA LYS A 92 23.90 9.59 5.86
C LYS A 92 23.66 11.09 5.67
N LYS A 93 23.62 11.61 4.44
CA LYS A 93 23.24 13.02 4.16
C LYS A 93 21.80 13.39 4.58
N HIS A 94 20.94 12.40 4.74
CA HIS A 94 19.54 12.56 5.14
C HIS A 94 19.33 12.27 6.63
N TYR A 95 19.92 11.18 7.12
CA TYR A 95 19.66 10.64 8.46
C TYR A 95 20.81 10.89 9.45
N GLY A 96 22.00 11.26 8.99
CA GLY A 96 23.11 11.61 9.88
C GLY A 96 23.01 13.05 10.38
N PRO A 97 23.98 13.49 11.21
CA PRO A 97 23.94 14.82 11.82
C PRO A 97 23.83 15.94 10.79
N GLY A 98 22.88 16.85 11.00
CA GLY A 98 22.56 17.97 10.11
C GLY A 98 21.66 17.60 8.92
N GLY A 99 21.23 16.35 8.81
CA GLY A 99 20.29 15.89 7.79
C GLY A 99 18.84 16.19 8.16
N GLY A 100 17.99 16.46 7.17
CA GLY A 100 16.56 16.79 7.38
C GLY A 100 15.71 15.68 8.01
N TYR A 101 16.24 14.46 8.12
CA TYR A 101 15.60 13.30 8.73
C TYR A 101 16.45 12.71 9.89
N GLU A 102 17.35 13.50 10.47
CA GLU A 102 18.25 13.05 11.54
C GLU A 102 17.52 12.54 12.78
N PHE A 103 16.29 13.02 13.01
CA PHE A 103 15.47 12.62 14.15
C PHE A 103 15.11 11.13 14.15
N PHE A 104 15.14 10.45 13.00
CA PHE A 104 14.95 8.99 12.93
C PHE A 104 16.19 8.18 13.35
N ALA A 105 17.35 8.81 13.43
CA ALA A 105 18.60 8.10 13.70
C ALA A 105 18.61 7.50 15.12
N GLY A 106 18.94 6.22 15.19
CA GLY A 106 19.07 5.46 16.41
C GLY A 106 17.75 5.20 17.16
N ARG A 107 16.60 5.25 16.49
CA ARG A 107 15.29 4.98 17.12
C ARG A 107 14.30 4.30 16.16
N ASP A 108 13.19 3.84 16.71
CA ASP A 108 12.03 3.41 15.93
C ASP A 108 11.11 4.59 15.64
N GLY A 109 10.93 4.88 14.36
CA GLY A 109 10.12 6.01 13.88
C GLY A 109 8.76 5.63 13.34
N THR A 110 8.28 4.40 13.57
CA THR A 110 7.11 3.80 12.88
C THR A 110 5.91 4.74 12.83
N ARG A 111 5.53 5.33 13.98
CA ARG A 111 4.39 6.24 14.05
C ARG A 111 4.66 7.55 13.31
N GLY A 112 5.86 8.10 13.43
CA GLY A 112 6.28 9.35 12.79
C GLY A 112 6.18 9.31 11.27
N TYR A 113 6.52 8.18 10.64
CA TYR A 113 6.43 8.02 9.17
C TYR A 113 5.02 8.23 8.60
N VAL A 114 3.99 7.96 9.39
CA VAL A 114 2.60 8.04 8.94
C VAL A 114 1.91 9.31 9.45
N THR A 115 2.27 9.77 10.63
CA THR A 115 1.65 10.95 11.26
C THR A 115 2.30 12.27 10.85
N GLY A 116 3.56 12.24 10.41
CA GLY A 116 4.35 13.46 10.20
C GLY A 116 4.78 14.13 11.50
N GLU A 117 4.52 13.51 12.66
CA GLU A 117 4.92 14.03 13.96
C GLU A 117 6.35 13.55 14.27
N PHE A 118 7.33 14.42 14.01
CA PHE A 118 8.76 14.12 14.15
C PHE A 118 9.38 14.60 15.47
N ASN A 119 8.55 14.73 16.50
CA ASN A 119 8.99 15.01 17.87
C ASN A 119 8.95 13.71 18.72
N ASP A 120 9.36 13.78 19.98
CA ASP A 120 9.40 12.57 20.86
C ASP A 120 8.04 11.93 21.13
N LYS A 121 6.91 12.62 20.87
CA LYS A 121 5.56 12.02 20.96
C LYS A 121 5.22 11.18 19.74
N GLY A 122 5.74 11.54 18.57
CA GLY A 122 5.49 10.83 17.31
C GLY A 122 6.58 9.82 16.93
N LEU A 123 7.82 10.00 17.39
CA LEU A 123 8.93 9.07 17.17
C LEU A 123 8.91 7.91 18.17
N ILE A 124 7.81 7.15 18.12
CA ILE A 124 7.55 5.98 18.95
C ILE A 124 7.13 4.78 18.11
N GLU A 125 7.25 3.60 18.71
CA GLU A 125 6.84 2.33 18.10
C GLU A 125 5.31 2.18 18.01
N ASP A 126 4.54 2.80 18.92
CA ASP A 126 3.11 2.53 19.06
C ASP A 126 2.25 3.09 17.92
N ILE A 127 1.49 2.19 17.28
CA ILE A 127 0.57 2.48 16.17
C ILE A 127 -0.89 2.28 16.58
N SER A 128 -1.18 2.21 17.88
CA SER A 128 -2.55 2.16 18.38
C SER A 128 -3.39 3.30 17.80
N GLY A 129 -4.62 2.96 17.39
CA GLY A 129 -5.55 3.88 16.73
C GLY A 129 -5.32 4.07 15.22
N PHE A 130 -4.31 3.45 14.61
CA PHE A 130 -4.11 3.56 13.16
C PHE A 130 -5.25 2.89 12.37
N THR A 131 -5.73 3.61 11.35
CA THR A 131 -6.70 3.11 10.37
C THR A 131 -6.06 2.11 9.41
N LEU A 132 -6.86 1.35 8.65
CA LEU A 132 -6.35 0.41 7.64
C LEU A 132 -5.45 1.11 6.61
N SER A 133 -5.79 2.33 6.18
CA SER A 133 -4.94 3.10 5.27
C SER A 133 -3.58 3.44 5.90
N GLN A 134 -3.56 3.78 7.19
CA GLN A 134 -2.31 4.05 7.92
C GLN A 134 -1.49 2.78 8.15
N ILE A 135 -2.12 1.63 8.42
CA ILE A 135 -1.45 0.32 8.47
C ILE A 135 -0.78 -0.01 7.13
N HIS A 136 -1.49 0.22 6.01
CA HIS A 136 -0.92 0.06 4.68
C HIS A 136 0.27 1.01 4.46
N SER A 137 0.19 2.27 4.92
CA SER A 137 1.31 3.22 4.87
C SER A 137 2.52 2.77 5.69
N VAL A 138 2.33 2.20 6.90
CA VAL A 138 3.45 1.62 7.67
C VAL A 138 4.13 0.51 6.87
N ASN A 139 3.35 -0.42 6.30
CA ASN A 139 3.92 -1.49 5.48
C ASN A 139 4.65 -0.93 4.25
N HIS A 140 4.11 0.11 3.59
CA HIS A 140 4.78 0.75 2.47
C HIS A 140 6.18 1.26 2.85
N TRP A 141 6.31 1.95 3.99
CA TRP A 141 7.61 2.39 4.51
C TRP A 141 8.53 1.21 4.84
N LEU A 142 8.01 0.17 5.48
CA LEU A 142 8.78 -1.05 5.75
C LEU A 142 9.32 -1.67 4.45
N GLN A 143 8.50 -1.79 3.40
CA GLN A 143 8.92 -2.32 2.09
C GLN A 143 9.96 -1.44 1.41
N PHE A 144 9.82 -0.11 1.50
CA PHE A 144 10.84 0.83 1.03
C PHE A 144 12.19 0.56 1.71
N TYR A 145 12.22 0.44 3.04
CA TYR A 145 13.47 0.17 3.76
C TYR A 145 14.04 -1.23 3.50
N MET A 146 13.18 -2.24 3.36
CA MET A 146 13.59 -3.60 2.97
C MET A 146 14.23 -3.64 1.59
N LYS A 147 13.70 -2.85 0.64
CA LYS A 147 14.20 -2.79 -0.73
C LYS A 147 15.49 -1.99 -0.83
N ASP A 148 15.53 -0.82 -0.20
CA ASP A 148 16.61 0.13 -0.42
C ASP A 148 17.74 -0.01 0.60
N TYR A 149 17.50 -0.47 1.82
CA TYR A 149 18.51 -0.45 2.88
C TYR A 149 18.87 -1.85 3.37
N THR A 150 20.00 -1.94 4.09
CA THR A 150 20.47 -3.23 4.59
C THR A 150 19.79 -3.55 5.91
N PHE A 151 18.96 -4.61 5.92
CA PHE A 151 18.40 -5.16 7.15
C PHE A 151 19.50 -5.67 8.10
N LYS A 152 19.44 -5.26 9.37
CA LYS A 152 20.41 -5.61 10.42
C LYS A 152 19.84 -6.48 11.54
N GLY A 153 18.51 -6.49 11.69
CA GLY A 153 17.83 -7.32 12.66
C GLY A 153 16.60 -6.64 13.25
N TYR A 154 16.33 -6.90 14.52
CA TYR A 154 15.09 -6.49 15.19
C TYR A 154 15.36 -5.59 16.38
N LEU A 155 14.43 -4.71 16.68
CA LEU A 155 14.43 -3.92 17.90
C LEU A 155 13.61 -4.67 18.96
N LEU A 156 14.25 -4.95 20.10
CA LEU A 156 13.58 -5.45 21.30
C LEU A 156 12.54 -4.43 21.76
N GLY A 157 11.28 -4.84 21.85
CA GLY A 157 10.21 -3.93 22.24
C GLY A 157 8.84 -4.37 21.79
N ASN A 158 8.08 -3.44 21.21
CA ASN A 158 6.66 -3.65 20.95
C ASN A 158 6.42 -4.77 19.95
N TYR A 159 7.30 -4.97 18.96
CA TYR A 159 7.08 -5.88 17.84
C TYR A 159 7.86 -7.20 17.94
N PHE A 160 8.98 -7.24 18.65
CA PHE A 160 9.85 -8.41 18.72
C PHE A 160 10.41 -8.62 20.14
N ASP A 161 10.53 -9.89 20.52
CA ASP A 161 11.14 -10.30 21.79
C ASP A 161 12.67 -10.41 21.72
N GLU A 162 13.29 -10.84 22.82
CA GLU A 162 14.75 -11.02 22.96
C GLU A 162 15.34 -12.09 22.02
N HIS A 163 14.51 -12.97 21.46
CA HIS A 163 14.88 -14.00 20.49
C HIS A 163 14.56 -13.58 19.06
N GLY A 164 13.98 -12.39 18.86
CA GLY A 164 13.52 -11.89 17.57
C GLY A 164 12.21 -12.53 17.10
N ASN A 165 11.45 -13.17 17.98
CA ASN A 165 10.12 -13.67 17.64
C ASN A 165 9.10 -12.53 17.64
N PRO A 166 8.10 -12.57 16.73
CA PRO A 166 7.00 -11.61 16.72
C PRO A 166 6.23 -11.60 18.04
N SER A 167 5.96 -10.40 18.57
CA SER A 167 5.03 -10.18 19.68
C SER A 167 3.56 -10.25 19.22
N GLU A 168 2.61 -10.19 20.15
CA GLU A 168 1.18 -10.08 19.81
C GLU A 168 0.88 -8.80 19.01
N ALA A 169 1.52 -7.67 19.32
CA ALA A 169 1.32 -6.43 18.57
C ALA A 169 1.79 -6.56 17.12
N LYS A 170 2.89 -7.30 16.88
CA LYS A 170 3.34 -7.60 15.52
C LYS A 170 2.38 -8.52 14.78
N LEU A 171 1.86 -9.56 15.44
CA LEU A 171 0.85 -10.45 14.87
C LEU A 171 -0.46 -9.70 14.56
N GLU A 172 -0.86 -8.77 15.42
CA GLU A 172 -2.03 -7.92 15.19
C GLU A 172 -1.83 -7.01 13.98
N PHE A 173 -0.65 -6.40 13.83
CA PHE A 173 -0.30 -5.63 12.64
C PHE A 173 -0.43 -6.48 11.37
N ASP A 174 0.12 -7.70 11.38
CA ASP A 174 0.08 -8.59 10.22
C ASP A 174 -1.36 -8.98 9.85
N ARG A 175 -2.22 -9.22 10.85
CA ARG A 175 -3.66 -9.46 10.61
C ARG A 175 -4.35 -8.22 10.01
N LYS A 176 -4.09 -7.02 10.55
CA LYS A 176 -4.64 -5.77 10.01
C LYS A 176 -4.14 -5.49 8.59
N LEU A 177 -2.89 -5.84 8.28
CA LEU A 177 -2.30 -5.61 6.97
C LEU A 177 -3.03 -6.38 5.86
N VAL A 178 -3.54 -7.59 6.12
CA VAL A 178 -4.37 -8.33 5.15
C VAL A 178 -5.61 -7.54 4.76
N PHE A 179 -6.34 -7.00 5.74
CA PHE A 179 -7.52 -6.17 5.50
C PHE A 179 -7.15 -4.84 4.83
N ALA A 180 -6.02 -4.25 5.23
CA ALA A 180 -5.52 -3.00 4.66
C ALA A 180 -5.17 -3.15 3.17
N ASN A 181 -4.48 -4.23 2.79
CA ASN A 181 -4.17 -4.54 1.40
C ASN A 181 -5.44 -4.75 0.57
N LYS A 182 -6.41 -5.52 1.10
CA LYS A 182 -7.69 -5.72 0.42
C LYS A 182 -8.44 -4.41 0.20
N ALA A 183 -8.51 -3.56 1.23
CA ALA A 183 -9.19 -2.26 1.14
C ALA A 183 -8.51 -1.32 0.11
N GLU A 184 -7.18 -1.38 0.01
CA GLU A 184 -6.41 -0.63 -0.99
C GLU A 184 -6.62 -1.18 -2.41
N ASP A 185 -6.68 -2.49 -2.59
CA ASP A 185 -6.96 -3.12 -3.89
C ASP A 185 -8.39 -2.78 -4.37
N GLU A 186 -9.38 -2.82 -3.48
CA GLU A 186 -10.75 -2.38 -3.76
C GLU A 186 -10.78 -0.88 -4.12
N LYS A 187 -9.99 -0.05 -3.44
CA LYS A 187 -9.87 1.38 -3.74
C LYS A 187 -9.27 1.62 -5.12
N LYS A 188 -8.23 0.86 -5.50
CA LYS A 188 -7.61 0.94 -6.83
C LYS A 188 -8.58 0.48 -7.92
N ALA A 189 -9.31 -0.60 -7.70
CA ALA A 189 -10.33 -1.08 -8.64
C ALA A 189 -11.44 -0.03 -8.84
N ASP A 190 -11.89 0.61 -7.77
CA ASP A 190 -12.86 1.71 -7.80
C ASP A 190 -12.33 2.94 -8.55
N ILE A 191 -11.05 3.30 -8.37
CA ILE A 191 -10.38 4.37 -9.12
C ILE A 191 -10.28 4.02 -10.61
N VAL A 192 -10.03 2.76 -10.96
CA VAL A 192 -10.01 2.31 -12.37
C VAL A 192 -11.41 2.40 -12.99
N MET A 193 -12.44 1.99 -12.24
CA MET A 193 -13.83 2.05 -12.69
C MET A 193 -14.33 3.49 -12.82
N PHE A 194 -14.01 4.34 -11.86
CA PHE A 194 -14.42 5.74 -11.78
C PHE A 194 -13.20 6.66 -11.60
N PRO A 195 -12.43 6.94 -12.67
CA PRO A 195 -11.20 7.72 -12.59
C PRO A 195 -11.40 9.11 -11.98
N PRO A 196 -10.45 9.63 -11.18
CA PRO A 196 -10.48 11.00 -10.71
C PRO A 196 -10.58 12.00 -11.86
N CYS A 197 -11.29 13.10 -11.65
CA CYS A 197 -11.31 14.20 -12.60
C CYS A 197 -9.95 14.91 -12.64
N ASN A 198 -9.65 15.52 -13.78
CA ASN A 198 -8.63 16.56 -13.81
C ASN A 198 -9.16 17.80 -13.07
N SER A 199 -8.26 18.54 -12.42
CA SER A 199 -8.63 19.73 -11.67
C SER A 199 -7.60 20.83 -11.81
N GLN A 200 -8.08 22.06 -11.80
CA GLN A 200 -7.26 23.26 -11.73
C GLN A 200 -7.93 24.25 -10.79
N PHE A 201 -7.15 24.83 -9.88
CA PHE A 201 -7.58 25.95 -9.05
C PHE A 201 -6.76 27.18 -9.40
N LYS A 202 -7.42 28.33 -9.51
CA LYS A 202 -6.80 29.63 -9.70
C LYS A 202 -7.35 30.58 -8.64
N ALA A 203 -6.46 31.06 -7.77
CA ALA A 203 -6.81 32.00 -6.72
C ALA A 203 -7.46 33.27 -7.31
N GLY A 204 -8.57 33.70 -6.73
CA GLY A 204 -9.38 34.83 -7.18
C GLY A 204 -10.26 34.54 -8.40
N GLN A 205 -10.21 33.34 -8.97
CA GLN A 205 -11.07 32.93 -10.08
C GLN A 205 -12.00 31.79 -9.65
N GLY A 206 -11.42 30.70 -9.14
CA GLY A 206 -12.17 29.51 -8.73
C GLY A 206 -11.52 28.21 -9.17
N LYS A 207 -12.33 27.15 -9.22
CA LYS A 207 -11.88 25.80 -9.61
C LYS A 207 -12.56 25.33 -10.90
N THR A 208 -11.81 24.63 -11.73
CA THR A 208 -12.34 23.89 -12.88
C THR A 208 -12.11 22.40 -12.64
N LEU A 209 -13.14 21.59 -12.89
CA LEU A 209 -13.07 20.13 -12.90
C LEU A 209 -13.45 19.66 -14.29
N TRP A 210 -12.66 18.77 -14.89
CA TRP A 210 -13.01 18.23 -16.20
C TRP A 210 -12.57 16.79 -16.38
N CYS A 211 -13.20 16.16 -17.37
CA CYS A 211 -12.91 14.82 -17.83
C CYS A 211 -12.32 14.89 -19.24
N SER A 212 -11.44 13.96 -19.53
CA SER A 212 -10.88 13.72 -20.86
C SER A 212 -10.60 12.23 -21.02
N ASN A 213 -10.05 11.84 -22.16
CA ASN A 213 -9.53 10.48 -22.37
C ASN A 213 -8.33 10.15 -21.47
N PHE A 214 -7.76 11.16 -20.77
CA PHE A 214 -6.70 10.98 -19.78
C PHE A 214 -7.01 11.79 -18.51
N SER A 215 -7.59 11.13 -17.51
CA SER A 215 -7.98 11.77 -16.24
C SER A 215 -7.53 10.90 -15.06
N GLY A 216 -7.02 11.53 -14.00
CA GLY A 216 -6.55 10.81 -12.82
C GLY A 216 -5.38 9.85 -13.10
N GLY A 217 -4.61 10.08 -14.16
CA GLY A 217 -3.52 9.20 -14.60
C GLY A 217 -3.96 7.96 -15.38
N ILE A 218 -5.24 7.87 -15.78
CA ILE A 218 -5.80 6.71 -16.47
C ILE A 218 -6.20 7.10 -17.89
N GLN A 219 -5.65 6.37 -18.87
CA GLN A 219 -6.01 6.48 -20.29
C GLN A 219 -7.23 5.60 -20.60
N ARG A 220 -8.18 6.13 -21.39
CA ARG A 220 -9.43 5.46 -21.75
C ARG A 220 -9.98 5.96 -23.10
N GLU A 221 -10.90 5.19 -23.68
CA GLU A 221 -11.54 5.47 -24.98
C GLU A 221 -12.74 6.44 -24.89
N TRP A 222 -13.07 6.90 -23.69
CA TRP A 222 -14.21 7.79 -23.45
C TRP A 222 -13.84 8.97 -22.56
N VAL A 223 -14.49 10.11 -22.80
CA VAL A 223 -14.28 11.35 -22.03
C VAL A 223 -15.14 11.33 -20.77
N GLY A 224 -16.46 11.24 -20.94
CA GLY A 224 -17.43 11.23 -19.85
C GLY A 224 -17.64 12.60 -19.22
N VAL A 225 -18.30 12.62 -18.07
CA VAL A 225 -18.70 13.84 -17.36
C VAL A 225 -18.26 13.78 -15.88
N PRO A 226 -17.95 14.93 -15.25
CA PRO A 226 -17.58 14.96 -13.85
C PRO A 226 -18.81 14.78 -12.94
N ARG A 227 -18.66 13.97 -11.90
CA ARG A 227 -19.63 13.77 -10.81
C ARG A 227 -18.96 13.82 -9.45
N GLN A 228 -19.74 14.18 -8.45
CA GLN A 228 -19.39 13.91 -7.05
C GLN A 228 -19.65 12.43 -6.81
N TYR A 229 -18.62 11.69 -6.43
CA TYR A 229 -18.72 10.27 -6.12
C TYR A 229 -18.49 10.01 -4.65
N PHE A 230 -19.50 9.43 -4.01
CA PHE A 230 -19.50 8.95 -2.63
C PHE A 230 -19.28 7.45 -2.64
N ARG A 231 -18.05 7.02 -2.35
CA ARG A 231 -17.77 5.60 -2.16
C ARG A 231 -18.56 5.08 -0.93
N PRO A 232 -19.12 3.86 -0.97
CA PRO A 232 -19.81 3.30 0.18
C PRO A 232 -18.96 3.37 1.46
N GLY A 233 -19.52 3.98 2.51
CA GLY A 233 -18.86 4.18 3.81
C GLY A 233 -18.03 5.46 3.93
N GLU A 234 -17.82 6.22 2.85
CA GLU A 234 -17.13 7.52 2.89
C GLU A 234 -18.13 8.67 3.08
N THR A 235 -17.75 9.65 3.90
CA THR A 235 -18.57 10.84 4.17
C THR A 235 -18.31 12.00 3.21
N HIS A 236 -17.18 11.96 2.51
CA HIS A 236 -16.76 13.01 1.59
C HIS A 236 -16.77 12.45 0.17
N ALA A 237 -17.30 13.23 -0.77
CA ALA A 237 -17.20 12.89 -2.19
C ALA A 237 -15.84 13.28 -2.77
N ARG A 238 -15.35 12.47 -3.70
CA ARG A 238 -14.31 12.87 -4.65
C ARG A 238 -14.92 13.22 -5.99
N CYS A 239 -14.18 13.93 -6.84
CA CYS A 239 -14.58 14.01 -8.24
C CYS A 239 -14.27 12.69 -8.94
N ALA A 240 -15.23 12.18 -9.70
CA ALA A 240 -15.07 11.06 -10.59
C ALA A 240 -15.56 11.41 -11.99
N CYS A 241 -14.81 10.99 -12.99
CA CYS A 241 -15.28 10.98 -14.36
C CYS A 241 -16.07 9.72 -14.61
N VAL A 242 -17.27 9.88 -15.16
CA VAL A 242 -18.21 8.77 -15.40
C VAL A 242 -18.73 8.80 -16.82
N LYS A 243 -19.11 7.64 -17.33
CA LYS A 243 -19.83 7.54 -18.60
C LYS A 243 -21.21 8.15 -18.44
N ASN A 244 -21.62 8.96 -19.40
CA ASN A 244 -22.99 9.46 -19.55
C ASN A 244 -23.76 8.77 -20.69
N ILE A 245 -23.13 7.82 -21.37
CA ILE A 245 -23.69 7.02 -22.47
C ILE A 245 -23.21 5.57 -22.38
N GLY A 246 -23.93 4.65 -23.01
CA GLY A 246 -23.58 3.23 -23.05
C GLY A 246 -23.99 2.46 -21.78
N PRO A 247 -23.42 1.25 -21.59
CA PRO A 247 -23.62 0.45 -20.40
C PRO A 247 -22.95 1.07 -19.16
N PRO A 248 -23.50 0.84 -17.95
CA PRO A 248 -22.81 1.11 -16.68
C PRO A 248 -21.45 0.41 -16.58
N SER A 249 -20.48 1.04 -15.93
CA SER A 249 -19.10 0.54 -15.83
C SER A 249 -18.95 -0.65 -14.90
N ASP A 250 -19.89 -0.87 -13.97
CA ASP A 250 -19.98 -2.07 -13.14
C ASP A 250 -20.64 -3.25 -13.86
N GLN A 251 -21.30 -3.00 -14.99
CA GLN A 251 -22.02 -4.00 -15.80
C GLN A 251 -21.79 -3.78 -17.31
N PRO A 252 -20.54 -3.85 -17.79
CA PRO A 252 -20.21 -3.48 -19.17
C PRO A 252 -20.89 -4.35 -20.25
N ASP A 253 -21.20 -5.61 -19.93
CA ASP A 253 -21.78 -6.57 -20.88
C ASP A 253 -23.33 -6.62 -20.86
N THR A 254 -23.98 -5.78 -20.04
CA THR A 254 -25.44 -5.77 -19.97
C THR A 254 -26.03 -5.27 -21.28
N LYS A 255 -26.89 -6.07 -21.91
CA LYS A 255 -27.59 -5.66 -23.15
C LYS A 255 -28.81 -4.77 -22.87
N ASN A 256 -29.35 -4.86 -21.65
CA ASN A 256 -30.54 -4.13 -21.23
C ASN A 256 -30.13 -2.94 -20.37
N HIS A 257 -29.56 -1.90 -21.01
CA HIS A 257 -29.23 -0.64 -20.35
C HIS A 257 -30.00 0.54 -20.94
N LYS A 258 -30.18 1.59 -20.14
CA LYS A 258 -30.83 2.84 -20.58
C LYS A 258 -29.94 3.72 -21.46
N ASN A 259 -28.73 3.26 -21.81
CA ASN A 259 -27.72 4.03 -22.54
C ASN A 259 -27.31 5.31 -21.78
N ASN A 260 -27.20 5.18 -20.46
CA ASN A 260 -27.01 6.27 -19.50
C ASN A 260 -25.66 6.18 -18.77
N GLY A 261 -24.77 5.26 -19.18
CA GLY A 261 -23.51 5.01 -18.50
C GLY A 261 -23.68 4.80 -17.00
N ASP A 262 -22.97 5.57 -16.18
CA ASP A 262 -22.95 5.46 -14.72
C ASP A 262 -23.85 6.49 -14.01
N LEU A 263 -24.69 7.26 -14.73
CA LEU A 263 -25.45 8.34 -14.08
C LEU A 263 -26.56 7.85 -13.14
N ASP A 264 -26.96 6.58 -13.26
CA ASP A 264 -27.91 5.93 -12.33
C ASP A 264 -27.21 5.33 -11.09
N ASN A 265 -25.88 5.43 -10.98
CA ASN A 265 -25.15 4.93 -9.81
C ASN A 265 -25.52 5.75 -8.55
N PRO A 266 -26.00 5.12 -7.46
CA PRO A 266 -26.49 5.83 -6.27
C PRO A 266 -25.40 6.61 -5.52
N GLY A 267 -24.13 6.29 -5.74
CA GLY A 267 -22.99 7.03 -5.21
C GLY A 267 -22.68 8.31 -5.99
N MET A 268 -23.31 8.56 -7.13
CA MET A 268 -23.03 9.72 -7.98
C MET A 268 -24.01 10.85 -7.74
N LYS A 269 -23.50 12.09 -7.64
CA LYS A 269 -24.29 13.32 -7.59
C LYS A 269 -23.77 14.35 -8.58
N LEU A 270 -24.68 15.15 -9.13
CA LEU A 270 -24.35 16.29 -9.96
C LEU A 270 -23.73 17.39 -9.10
N TYR A 271 -22.71 18.08 -9.64
CA TYR A 271 -22.23 19.30 -9.03
C TYR A 271 -23.24 20.42 -9.23
N GLU A 272 -23.59 21.13 -8.15
CA GLU A 272 -24.43 22.32 -8.22
C GLU A 272 -23.83 23.35 -9.18
N GLY A 273 -24.65 23.86 -10.10
CA GLY A 273 -24.23 24.85 -11.10
C GLY A 273 -23.44 24.29 -12.29
N CYS A 274 -23.29 22.97 -12.42
CA CYS A 274 -22.72 22.36 -13.62
C CYS A 274 -23.78 21.67 -14.48
N ASP A 275 -23.72 21.87 -15.79
CA ASP A 275 -24.55 21.14 -16.76
C ASP A 275 -24.24 19.63 -16.65
N PRO A 276 -25.25 18.75 -16.57
CA PRO A 276 -25.03 17.32 -16.42
C PRO A 276 -24.34 16.66 -17.62
N ASN A 277 -24.34 17.27 -18.80
CA ASN A 277 -23.87 16.65 -20.04
C ASN A 277 -22.51 17.19 -20.53
N VAL A 278 -21.91 18.16 -19.83
CA VAL A 278 -20.60 18.70 -20.20
C VAL A 278 -19.47 17.94 -19.53
N ASP A 279 -18.35 17.86 -20.22
CA ASP A 279 -17.12 17.23 -19.72
C ASP A 279 -16.31 18.15 -18.79
N SER A 280 -16.67 19.43 -18.67
CA SER A 280 -15.94 20.45 -17.91
C SER A 280 -16.89 21.38 -17.15
N CYS A 281 -16.62 21.57 -15.86
CA CYS A 281 -17.38 22.42 -14.96
C CYS A 281 -16.49 23.50 -14.35
N TYR A 282 -16.91 24.76 -14.43
CA TYR A 282 -16.26 25.88 -13.74
C TYR A 282 -17.07 26.30 -12.51
N PHE A 283 -16.38 26.48 -11.38
CA PHE A 283 -16.97 26.90 -10.11
C PHE A 283 -16.24 28.16 -9.63
N PRO A 284 -16.88 29.34 -9.66
CA PRO A 284 -16.27 30.57 -9.22
C PRO A 284 -15.93 30.53 -7.72
N GLU A 285 -14.85 31.19 -7.33
CA GLU A 285 -14.53 31.42 -5.92
C GLU A 285 -15.59 32.34 -5.29
N LYS A 286 -16.03 31.99 -4.07
CA LYS A 286 -17.07 32.73 -3.32
C LYS A 286 -16.45 33.79 -2.43
#